data_AF-A0A158FB01-F1
#
_entry.id   AF-A0A158FB01-F1
#
_cell.length_a   1.000
_cell.length_b   1.000
_cell.length_c   1.000
_cell.angle_alpha   90.00
_cell.angle_beta   90.00
_cell.angle_gamma   90.00
#
_symmetry.space_group_name_H-M   'P 1'
#
loop_
_entity.id
_entity.type
_entity.pdbx_description
1 polymer ?
#
loop_
_entity_poly.entity_id
_entity_poly.type
_entity_poly.pdbx_seq_one_letter_code
_entity_poly.pdbx_strand_id
1 'polypeptide(L)'
;MTLLTPEQIAAAQKANFDTLFGLTNKAFEGIEKLVELNLQVVKSTLAESQENAQRALSVKDAQELLSLQASLTQPVAEKVLSYGRHLYEIASATQAEFARVAEAQYEEQNRKVQTLVDNVAKNAPAGSETAVAVMKSAITAANTTYETVHKATKQAVEIAESNFNAAATAATKAATQATEQASRVAKKSVA
;
A
#
# COMPACT_ATOMS: atom_id res chain seq x y z
N MET A 1 -13.95 -11.90 -41.91
CA MET A 1 -12.97 -12.17 -40.85
C MET A 1 -12.07 -10.96 -40.75
N THR A 2 -12.26 -10.11 -39.74
CA THR A 2 -11.39 -8.94 -39.56
C THR A 2 -10.18 -9.40 -38.76
N LEU A 3 -9.13 -9.81 -39.48
CA LEU A 3 -7.82 -10.07 -38.89
C LEU A 3 -7.28 -8.75 -38.35
N LEU A 4 -6.79 -8.77 -37.10
CA LEU A 4 -6.09 -7.63 -36.49
C LEU A 4 -5.00 -7.16 -37.45
N THR A 5 -4.95 -5.87 -37.75
CA THR A 5 -3.92 -5.37 -38.67
C THR A 5 -2.54 -5.46 -38.03
N PRO A 6 -1.46 -5.59 -38.81
CA PRO A 6 -0.09 -5.57 -38.26
C PRO A 6 0.17 -4.36 -37.35
N GLU A 7 -0.41 -3.19 -37.69
CA GLU A 7 -0.32 -1.96 -36.88
C GLU A 7 -1.02 -2.10 -35.53
N GLN A 8 -2.17 -2.77 -35.48
CA GLN A 8 -2.89 -3.05 -34.22
C GLN A 8 -2.12 -4.02 -33.33
N ILE A 9 -1.47 -5.02 -33.91
CA ILE A 9 -0.61 -5.97 -33.19
C ILE A 9 0.62 -5.25 -32.63
N ALA A 10 1.29 -4.43 -33.45
CA ALA A 10 2.45 -3.65 -33.02
C ALA A 10 2.09 -2.65 -31.91
N ALA A 11 0.94 -1.96 -32.02
CA ALA A 11 0.45 -1.05 -30.99
C ALA A 11 0.15 -1.77 -29.67
N ALA A 12 -0.48 -2.96 -29.72
CA ALA A 12 -0.74 -3.77 -28.54
C ALA A 12 0.55 -4.27 -27.88
N GLN A 13 1.53 -4.71 -28.66
CA GLN A 13 2.84 -5.10 -28.15
C GLN A 13 3.55 -3.93 -27.47
N LYS A 14 3.55 -2.74 -28.09
CA LYS A 14 4.13 -1.54 -27.50
C LYS A 14 3.46 -1.17 -26.17
N ALA A 15 2.13 -1.17 -26.12
CA ALA A 15 1.38 -0.88 -24.90
C ALA A 15 1.73 -1.87 -23.77
N ASN A 16 1.85 -3.16 -24.10
CA ASN A 16 2.27 -4.18 -23.13
C ASN A 16 3.70 -3.93 -22.60
N PHE A 17 4.63 -3.51 -23.47
CA PHE A 17 5.98 -3.13 -23.03
C PHE A 17 5.98 -1.88 -22.15
N ASP A 18 5.26 -0.83 -22.54
CA ASP A 18 5.15 0.39 -21.74
C ASP A 18 4.59 0.08 -20.34
N THR A 19 3.56 -0.77 -20.27
CA THR A 19 2.99 -1.28 -19.01
C THR A 19 4.03 -2.07 -18.20
N LEU A 20 4.74 -3.01 -18.82
CA LEU A 20 5.76 -3.82 -18.15
C LEU A 20 6.89 -2.96 -17.55
N PHE A 21 7.41 -2.02 -18.33
CA PHE A 21 8.44 -1.09 -17.88
C PHE A 21 7.93 -0.16 -16.80
N GLY A 22 6.69 0.34 -16.92
CA GLY A 22 6.05 1.15 -15.88
C GLY A 22 5.94 0.42 -14.55
N LEU A 23 5.43 -0.82 -14.56
CA LEU A 23 5.32 -1.65 -13.35
C LEU A 23 6.68 -2.01 -12.75
N THR A 24 7.67 -2.30 -13.60
CA THR A 24 9.04 -2.60 -13.17
C THR A 24 9.68 -1.38 -12.51
N ASN A 25 9.57 -0.20 -13.11
CA ASN A 25 10.02 1.06 -12.51
C ASN A 25 9.34 1.31 -11.16
N LYS A 26 8.04 1.03 -11.04
CA LYS A 26 7.33 1.17 -9.77
C LYS A 26 7.84 0.22 -8.69
N ALA A 27 8.13 -1.02 -9.06
CA ALA A 27 8.73 -1.99 -8.14
C ALA A 27 10.11 -1.52 -7.67
N PHE A 28 10.94 -0.98 -8.56
CA PHE A 28 12.23 -0.38 -8.20
C PHE A 28 12.08 0.84 -7.28
N GLU A 29 11.12 1.74 -7.53
CA GLU A 29 10.82 2.86 -6.64
C GLU A 29 10.45 2.37 -5.22
N GLY A 30 9.70 1.26 -5.12
CA GLY A 30 9.41 0.60 -3.84
C GLY A 30 10.68 0.12 -3.13
N ILE A 31 11.61 -0.51 -3.86
CA ILE A 31 12.91 -0.95 -3.32
C ILE A 31 13.75 0.26 -2.85
N GLU A 32 13.79 1.33 -3.64
CA GLU A 32 14.51 2.56 -3.28
C GLU A 32 13.99 3.12 -1.95
N LYS A 33 12.66 3.21 -1.79
CA LYS A 33 12.04 3.66 -0.53
C LYS A 33 12.34 2.73 0.65
N LEU A 34 12.41 1.42 0.43
CA LEU A 34 12.80 0.46 1.47
C LEU A 34 14.26 0.68 1.90
N VAL A 35 15.17 0.90 0.94
CA VAL A 35 16.57 1.18 1.23
C VAL A 35 16.70 2.52 1.97
N GLU A 36 15.99 3.55 1.52
CA GLU A 36 15.93 4.86 2.18
C GLU A 36 15.44 4.75 3.63
N LEU A 37 14.37 4.00 3.87
CA LEU A 37 13.85 3.73 5.22
C LEU A 37 14.90 3.06 6.11
N ASN A 38 15.60 2.03 5.61
CA ASN A 38 16.66 1.36 6.37
C ASN A 38 17.82 2.30 6.70
N LEU A 39 18.24 3.14 5.74
CA LEU A 39 19.25 4.18 5.97
C LEU A 39 18.82 5.18 7.04
N GLN A 40 17.55 5.60 7.04
CA GLN A 40 17.02 6.52 8.05
C GLN A 40 17.00 5.89 9.44
N VAL A 41 16.64 4.61 9.56
CA VAL A 41 16.70 3.86 10.82
C VAL A 41 18.14 3.75 11.33
N VAL A 42 19.10 3.43 10.46
CA VAL A 42 20.52 3.34 10.85
C VAL A 42 21.04 4.70 11.32
N LYS A 43 20.77 5.77 10.56
CA LYS A 43 21.21 7.13 10.91
C LYS A 43 20.62 7.60 12.25
N SER A 44 19.32 7.42 12.46
CA SER A 44 18.66 7.79 13.71
C SER A 44 19.16 6.97 14.90
N THR A 45 19.37 5.66 14.72
CA THR A 45 19.91 4.78 15.77
C THR A 45 21.35 5.15 16.14
N LEU A 46 22.19 5.53 15.16
CA LEU A 46 23.55 5.99 15.43
C LEU A 46 23.57 7.32 16.20
N ALA A 47 22.74 8.28 15.79
CA ALA A 47 22.62 9.57 16.47
C ALA A 47 22.16 9.39 17.93
N GLU A 48 21.14 8.55 18.15
CA GLU A 48 20.69 8.22 19.51
C GLU A 48 21.73 7.46 20.32
N SER A 49 22.49 6.56 19.71
CA SER A 49 23.56 5.86 20.42
C SER A 49 24.63 6.82 20.93
N GLN A 50 24.98 7.83 20.13
CA GLN A 50 25.90 8.90 20.54
C GLN A 50 25.32 9.73 21.69
N GLU A 51 24.04 10.13 21.59
CA GLU A 51 23.36 10.87 22.65
C GLU A 51 23.29 10.05 23.95
N ASN A 52 22.91 8.78 23.85
CA ASN A 52 22.81 7.87 24.97
C ASN A 52 24.16 7.64 25.65
N ALA A 53 25.25 7.54 24.88
CA ALA A 53 26.60 7.46 25.43
C ALA A 53 26.97 8.75 26.21
N GLN A 54 26.66 9.93 25.67
CA GLN A 54 26.89 11.21 26.37
C GLN A 54 26.07 11.31 27.66
N ARG A 55 24.79 10.90 27.61
CA ARG A 55 23.90 10.88 28.77
C ARG A 55 24.39 9.91 29.83
N ALA A 56 24.83 8.72 29.45
CA ALA A 56 25.41 7.72 30.36
C ALA A 56 26.66 8.24 31.07
N LEU A 57 27.55 8.93 30.36
CA LEU A 57 28.76 9.54 30.94
C LEU A 57 28.45 10.73 31.88
N SER A 58 27.24 11.30 31.79
CA SER A 58 26.82 12.46 32.57
C SER A 58 26.00 12.10 33.81
N VAL A 59 25.69 10.82 34.03
CA VAL A 59 24.93 10.32 35.19
C VAL A 59 25.73 10.52 36.47
N LYS A 60 25.12 11.15 37.47
CA LYS A 60 25.76 11.51 38.75
C LYS A 60 25.39 10.58 39.90
N ASP A 61 24.26 9.89 39.80
CA ASP A 61 23.76 9.00 40.85
C ASP A 61 22.91 7.83 40.29
N ALA A 62 22.57 6.88 41.16
CA ALA A 62 21.80 5.69 40.80
C ALA A 62 20.35 6.02 40.35
N GLN A 63 19.80 7.17 40.77
CA GLN A 63 18.45 7.61 40.41
C GLN A 63 18.43 8.16 38.97
N GLU A 64 19.45 8.91 38.58
CA GLU A 64 19.69 9.34 37.20
C GLU A 64 19.94 8.12 36.28
N LEU A 65 20.62 7.07 36.77
CA LEU A 65 20.84 5.83 36.02
C LEU A 65 19.53 5.07 35.73
N LEU A 66 18.66 4.93 36.73
CA LEU A 66 17.34 4.29 36.54
C LEU A 66 16.44 5.10 35.61
N SER A 67 16.51 6.43 35.70
CA SER A 67 15.79 7.33 34.78
C SER A 67 16.29 7.22 33.35
N LEU A 68 17.61 7.07 33.16
CA LEU A 68 18.22 6.80 31.86
C LEU A 68 17.72 5.47 31.30
N GLN A 69 17.77 4.36 32.06
CA GLN A 69 17.28 3.04 31.64
C GLN A 69 15.82 3.07 31.17
N ALA A 70 14.94 3.79 31.89
CA ALA A 70 13.55 3.95 31.50
C ALA A 70 13.41 4.76 30.19
N SER A 71 14.20 5.81 30.02
CA SER A 71 14.17 6.63 28.80
C SER A 71 14.70 5.93 27.54
N LEU A 72 15.51 4.88 27.69
CA LEU A 72 16.08 4.11 26.58
C LEU A 72 15.12 3.05 26.02
N THR A 73 14.14 2.61 26.81
CA THR A 73 13.24 1.50 26.44
C THR A 73 11.97 1.96 25.72
N GLN A 74 11.47 3.16 26.02
CA GLN A 74 10.30 3.75 25.38
C GLN A 74 10.44 3.96 23.85
N PRO A 75 11.57 4.49 23.32
CA PRO A 75 11.71 4.78 21.90
C PRO A 75 11.71 3.53 21.01
N VAL A 76 12.12 2.37 21.55
CA VAL A 76 12.28 1.14 20.76
C VAL A 76 10.95 0.61 20.24
N ALA A 77 9.91 0.58 21.09
CA ALA A 77 8.59 0.10 20.69
C ALA A 77 7.94 1.03 19.65
N GLU A 78 8.05 2.34 19.84
CA GLU A 78 7.55 3.35 18.90
C GLU A 78 8.26 3.27 17.55
N LYS A 79 9.58 3.03 17.55
CA LYS A 79 10.38 2.84 16.33
C LYS A 79 10.02 1.59 15.55
N VAL A 80 9.89 0.45 16.21
CA VAL A 80 9.48 -0.81 15.54
C VAL A 80 8.11 -0.63 14.89
N LEU A 81 7.20 0.05 15.59
CA LEU A 81 5.87 0.33 15.06
C LEU A 81 5.89 1.31 13.89
N SER A 82 6.67 2.39 13.98
CA SER A 82 6.86 3.36 12.90
C SER A 82 7.47 2.69 11.67
N TYR A 83 8.50 1.84 11.85
CA TYR A 83 9.09 1.06 10.78
C TYR A 83 8.05 0.13 10.12
N GLY A 84 7.25 -0.58 10.93
CA GLY A 84 6.16 -1.43 10.42
C GLY A 84 5.11 -0.65 9.63
N ARG A 85 4.74 0.56 10.07
CA ARG A 85 3.83 1.45 9.34
C ARG A 85 4.43 1.90 8.01
N HIS A 86 5.68 2.35 7.99
CA HIS A 86 6.34 2.77 6.74
C HIS A 86 6.54 1.62 5.76
N LEU A 87 6.86 0.41 6.25
CA LEU A 87 6.89 -0.78 5.41
C LEU A 87 5.52 -1.06 4.78
N TYR A 88 4.45 -0.97 5.57
CA TYR A 88 3.10 -1.16 5.08
C TYR A 88 2.72 -0.12 4.03
N GLU A 89 3.02 1.16 4.26
CA GLU A 89 2.79 2.26 3.32
C GLU A 89 3.52 2.04 1.98
N ILE A 90 4.77 1.59 2.01
CA ILE A 90 5.54 1.32 0.79
C ILE A 90 4.92 0.16 0.00
N ALA A 91 4.54 -0.92 0.70
CA ALA A 91 3.93 -2.09 0.09
C ALA A 91 2.54 -1.77 -0.50
N SER A 92 1.68 -1.08 0.26
CA SER A 92 0.33 -0.73 -0.16
C SER A 92 0.34 0.27 -1.32
N ALA A 93 1.23 1.27 -1.30
CA ALA A 93 1.38 2.21 -2.41
C ALA A 93 1.85 1.51 -3.70
N THR A 94 2.73 0.51 -3.58
CA THR A 94 3.17 -0.29 -4.74
C THR A 94 2.01 -1.13 -5.27
N GLN A 95 1.27 -1.83 -4.39
CA GLN A 95 0.10 -2.63 -4.77
C GLN A 95 -1.00 -1.79 -5.43
N ALA A 96 -1.26 -0.58 -4.91
CA ALA A 96 -2.27 0.33 -5.44
C ALA A 96 -1.96 0.75 -6.88
N GLU A 97 -0.68 0.98 -7.22
CA GLU A 97 -0.29 1.33 -8.58
C GLU A 97 -0.47 0.16 -9.56
N PHE A 98 -0.17 -1.07 -9.11
CA PHE A 98 -0.45 -2.27 -9.90
C PHE A 98 -1.95 -2.46 -10.15
N ALA A 99 -2.78 -2.25 -9.12
CA ALA A 99 -4.23 -2.30 -9.26
C ALA A 99 -4.75 -1.24 -10.24
N ARG A 100 -4.24 -0.01 -10.15
CA ARG A 100 -4.60 1.09 -11.06
C ARG A 100 -4.27 0.76 -12.53
N VAL A 101 -3.12 0.15 -12.79
CA VAL A 101 -2.75 -0.28 -14.15
C VAL A 101 -3.68 -1.40 -14.65
N ALA A 102 -4.03 -2.36 -13.80
CA ALA A 102 -4.98 -3.41 -14.16
C ALA A 102 -6.39 -2.87 -14.46
N GLU A 103 -6.87 -1.91 -13.66
CA GLU A 103 -8.13 -1.20 -13.89
C GLU A 103 -8.11 -0.44 -15.21
N ALA A 104 -7.06 0.32 -15.49
CA ALA A 104 -6.92 1.04 -16.76
C ALA A 104 -6.96 0.09 -17.97
N GLN A 105 -6.29 -1.06 -17.88
CA GLN A 105 -6.28 -2.06 -18.94
C GLN A 105 -7.66 -2.71 -19.13
N TYR A 106 -8.37 -2.99 -18.03
CA TYR A 106 -9.74 -3.50 -18.07
C TYR A 106 -10.69 -2.50 -18.73
N GLU A 107 -10.65 -1.22 -18.34
CA GLU A 107 -11.48 -0.18 -18.94
C GLU A 107 -11.23 -0.03 -20.44
N GLU A 108 -9.96 -0.08 -20.87
CA GLU A 108 -9.60 -0.02 -22.28
C GLU A 108 -10.20 -1.20 -23.06
N GLN A 109 -10.10 -2.42 -22.52
CA GLN A 109 -10.68 -3.61 -23.15
C GLN A 109 -12.21 -3.53 -23.23
N ASN A 110 -12.87 -3.10 -22.14
CA ASN A 110 -14.31 -2.90 -22.13
C ASN A 110 -14.74 -1.87 -23.19
N ARG A 111 -14.02 -0.74 -23.33
CA ARG A 111 -14.26 0.25 -24.41
C ARG A 111 -14.11 -0.35 -25.80
N LYS A 112 -13.07 -1.17 -26.03
CA LYS A 112 -12.87 -1.87 -27.31
C LYS A 112 -14.02 -2.83 -27.62
N VAL A 113 -14.46 -3.61 -26.63
CA VAL A 113 -15.60 -4.52 -26.79
C VAL A 113 -16.88 -3.76 -27.10
N GLN A 114 -17.18 -2.68 -26.37
CA GLN A 114 -18.36 -1.84 -26.66
C GLN A 114 -18.31 -1.26 -28.07
N THR A 115 -17.16 -0.75 -28.49
CA THR A 115 -16.97 -0.22 -29.85
C THR A 115 -17.19 -1.29 -30.91
N LEU A 116 -16.73 -2.52 -30.68
CA LEU A 116 -16.97 -3.64 -31.58
C LEU A 116 -18.47 -3.99 -31.65
N VAL A 117 -19.15 -4.05 -30.51
CA VAL A 117 -20.60 -4.34 -30.47
C VAL A 117 -21.40 -3.24 -31.15
N ASP A 118 -21.04 -1.97 -30.96
CA ASP A 118 -21.71 -0.86 -31.65
C ASP A 118 -21.45 -0.87 -33.16
N ASN A 119 -20.24 -1.24 -33.60
CA ASN A 119 -19.94 -1.41 -35.02
C ASN A 119 -20.71 -2.60 -35.62
N VAL A 120 -20.83 -3.72 -34.91
CA VAL A 120 -21.67 -4.85 -35.34
C VAL A 120 -23.13 -4.42 -35.42
N ALA A 121 -23.64 -3.72 -34.39
CA ALA A 121 -25.01 -3.23 -34.37
C ALA A 121 -25.36 -2.33 -35.56
N LYS A 122 -24.43 -1.43 -35.94
CA LYS A 122 -24.61 -0.50 -37.07
C LYS A 122 -24.57 -1.18 -38.44
N ASN A 123 -23.88 -2.32 -38.56
CA ASN A 123 -23.67 -3.02 -39.82
C ASN A 123 -24.42 -4.37 -39.90
N ALA A 124 -25.24 -4.69 -38.90
CA ALA A 124 -25.91 -5.98 -38.83
C ALA A 124 -27.10 -6.05 -39.83
N PRO A 125 -27.34 -7.20 -40.47
CA PRO A 125 -28.52 -7.42 -41.30
C PRO A 125 -29.82 -7.26 -40.49
N ALA A 126 -30.90 -6.83 -41.16
CA ALA A 126 -32.23 -6.76 -40.55
C ALA A 126 -32.62 -8.12 -39.90
N GLY A 127 -33.15 -8.07 -38.68
CA GLY A 127 -33.48 -9.26 -37.87
C GLY A 127 -32.44 -9.65 -36.81
N SER A 128 -31.30 -8.93 -36.73
CA SER A 128 -30.22 -9.18 -35.75
C SER A 128 -30.38 -8.39 -34.44
N GLU A 129 -31.43 -7.57 -34.30
CA GLU A 129 -31.61 -6.59 -33.23
C GLU A 129 -31.68 -7.27 -31.85
N THR A 130 -32.33 -8.43 -31.77
CA THR A 130 -32.42 -9.21 -30.52
C THR A 130 -31.05 -9.74 -30.07
N ALA A 131 -30.22 -10.23 -30.99
CA ALA A 131 -28.89 -10.74 -30.65
C ALA A 131 -27.96 -9.62 -30.18
N VAL A 132 -28.01 -8.45 -30.83
CA VAL A 132 -27.27 -7.24 -30.42
C VAL A 132 -27.73 -6.76 -29.03
N ALA A 133 -29.04 -6.77 -28.77
CA ALA A 133 -29.59 -6.37 -27.47
C ALA A 133 -29.15 -7.30 -26.34
N VAL A 134 -29.14 -8.62 -26.57
CA VAL A 134 -28.62 -9.61 -25.61
C VAL A 134 -27.14 -9.37 -25.34
N MET A 135 -26.34 -9.08 -26.37
CA MET A 135 -24.91 -8.83 -26.22
C MET A 135 -24.61 -7.55 -25.43
N LYS A 136 -25.33 -6.46 -25.71
CA LYS A 136 -25.25 -5.23 -24.92
C LYS A 136 -25.65 -5.46 -23.46
N SER A 137 -26.70 -6.24 -23.23
CA SER A 137 -27.16 -6.59 -21.87
C SER A 137 -26.11 -7.41 -21.12
N ALA A 138 -25.46 -8.37 -21.79
CA ALA A 138 -24.36 -9.15 -21.21
C ALA A 138 -23.15 -8.28 -20.84
N ILE A 139 -22.77 -7.31 -21.67
CA ILE A 139 -21.69 -6.35 -21.37
C ILE A 139 -22.05 -5.50 -20.16
N THR A 140 -23.28 -4.98 -20.09
CA THR A 140 -23.75 -4.22 -18.93
C THR A 140 -23.73 -5.05 -17.66
N ALA A 141 -24.19 -6.30 -17.72
CA ALA A 141 -24.15 -7.21 -16.58
C ALA A 141 -22.70 -7.47 -16.12
N ALA A 142 -21.79 -7.79 -17.06
CA ALA A 142 -20.37 -7.99 -16.75
C ALA A 142 -19.72 -6.77 -16.11
N ASN A 143 -19.98 -5.57 -16.63
CA ASN A 143 -19.48 -4.32 -16.05
C ASN A 143 -20.04 -4.08 -14.64
N THR A 144 -21.32 -4.34 -14.43
CA THR A 144 -21.94 -4.21 -13.10
C THR A 144 -21.34 -5.18 -12.09
N THR A 145 -21.08 -6.42 -12.50
CA THR A 145 -20.40 -7.42 -11.65
C THR A 145 -18.97 -7.00 -11.35
N TYR A 146 -18.22 -6.50 -12.34
CA TYR A 146 -16.86 -5.99 -12.13
C TYR A 146 -16.84 -4.83 -11.13
N GLU A 147 -17.71 -3.83 -11.32
CA GLU A 147 -17.84 -2.68 -10.39
C GLU A 147 -18.17 -3.14 -8.96
N THR A 148 -19.04 -4.15 -8.83
CA THR A 148 -19.42 -4.70 -7.52
C THR A 148 -18.24 -5.39 -6.84
N VAL A 149 -17.52 -6.24 -7.59
CA VAL A 149 -16.32 -6.92 -7.07
C VAL A 149 -15.23 -5.92 -6.74
N HIS A 150 -14.96 -4.96 -7.61
CA HIS A 150 -13.97 -3.91 -7.40
C HIS A 150 -14.28 -3.09 -6.14
N LYS A 151 -15.53 -2.66 -5.95
CA LYS A 151 -15.96 -1.97 -4.71
C LYS A 151 -15.79 -2.83 -3.48
N ALA A 152 -16.17 -4.11 -3.53
CA ALA A 152 -16.02 -5.03 -2.41
C ALA A 152 -14.54 -5.24 -2.06
N THR A 153 -13.66 -5.38 -3.06
CA THR A 153 -12.21 -5.46 -2.86
C THR A 153 -11.68 -4.18 -2.23
N LYS A 154 -12.08 -3.01 -2.72
CA LYS A 154 -11.66 -1.72 -2.14
C LYS A 154 -12.09 -1.57 -0.68
N GLN A 155 -13.33 -1.89 -0.37
CA GLN A 155 -13.83 -1.89 1.02
C GLN A 155 -13.05 -2.87 1.90
N ALA A 156 -12.71 -4.06 1.40
CA ALA A 156 -11.90 -5.02 2.16
C ALA A 156 -10.49 -4.48 2.46
N VAL A 157 -9.87 -3.76 1.51
CA VAL A 157 -8.58 -3.09 1.72
C VAL A 157 -8.71 -1.96 2.74
N GLU A 158 -9.71 -1.09 2.62
CA GLU A 158 -9.96 0.01 3.57
C GLU A 158 -10.20 -0.51 5.01
N ILE A 159 -10.91 -1.64 5.15
CA ILE A 159 -11.11 -2.31 6.44
C ILE A 159 -9.78 -2.86 6.98
N ALA A 160 -8.96 -3.48 6.13
CA ALA A 160 -7.66 -3.99 6.53
C ALA A 160 -6.71 -2.86 6.99
N GLU A 161 -6.67 -1.74 6.25
CA GLU A 161 -5.93 -0.53 6.60
C GLU A 161 -6.38 0.05 7.94
N SER A 162 -7.70 0.19 8.12
CA SER A 162 -8.29 0.69 9.37
C SER A 162 -7.93 -0.20 10.57
N ASN A 163 -8.07 -1.53 10.42
CA ASN A 163 -7.70 -2.49 11.45
C ASN A 163 -6.22 -2.47 11.79
N PHE A 164 -5.35 -2.34 10.78
CA PHE A 164 -3.92 -2.20 10.99
C PHE A 164 -3.60 -0.92 11.78
N ASN A 165 -4.19 0.21 11.40
CA ASN A 165 -4.01 1.49 12.09
C ASN A 165 -4.52 1.45 13.54
N ALA A 166 -5.67 0.80 13.77
CA ALA A 166 -6.22 0.60 15.10
C ALA A 166 -5.32 -0.29 15.97
N ALA A 167 -4.87 -1.43 15.44
CA ALA A 167 -3.94 -2.33 16.13
C ALA A 167 -2.61 -1.63 16.46
N ALA A 168 -2.07 -0.87 15.51
CA ALA A 168 -0.87 -0.09 15.71
C ALA A 168 -1.05 0.97 16.81
N THR A 169 -2.18 1.68 16.82
CA THR A 169 -2.52 2.67 17.86
C THR A 169 -2.66 2.00 19.24
N ALA A 170 -3.31 0.84 19.32
CA ALA A 170 -3.44 0.08 20.55
C ALA A 170 -2.06 -0.39 21.06
N ALA A 171 -1.18 -0.86 20.18
CA ALA A 171 0.19 -1.22 20.51
C ALA A 171 1.00 -0.02 21.03
N THR A 172 0.87 1.15 20.39
CA THR A 172 1.50 2.41 20.89
C THR A 172 1.02 2.70 22.30
N LYS A 173 -0.30 2.69 22.52
CA LYS A 173 -0.89 3.00 23.83
C LYS A 173 -0.44 2.03 24.92
N ALA A 174 -0.38 0.73 24.61
CA ALA A 174 0.12 -0.28 25.53
C ALA A 174 1.60 -0.05 25.88
N ALA A 175 2.44 0.29 24.90
CA ALA A 175 3.84 0.64 25.14
C ALA A 175 3.98 1.87 26.05
N THR A 176 3.22 2.95 25.79
CA THR A 176 3.21 4.14 26.64
C THR A 176 2.78 3.83 28.07
N GLN A 177 1.73 3.02 28.26
CA GLN A 177 1.25 2.61 29.58
C GLN A 177 2.28 1.78 30.37
N ALA A 178 2.99 0.88 29.69
CA ALA A 178 4.07 0.10 30.31
C ALA A 178 5.21 1.01 30.80
N THR A 179 5.58 2.02 30.01
CA THR A 179 6.58 3.02 30.43
C THR A 179 6.11 3.86 31.60
N GLU A 180 4.85 4.33 31.59
CA GLU A 180 4.28 5.07 32.72
C GLU A 180 4.29 4.23 34.00
N GLN A 181 3.93 2.94 33.92
CA GLN A 181 4.01 2.03 35.07
C GLN A 181 5.45 1.86 35.57
N ALA A 182 6.42 1.64 34.68
CA ALA A 182 7.83 1.52 35.06
C ALA A 182 8.34 2.79 35.76
N SER A 183 7.97 3.97 35.27
CA SER A 183 8.34 5.26 35.89
C SER A 183 7.70 5.47 37.27
N ARG A 184 6.47 4.98 37.49
CA ARG A 184 5.78 5.04 38.79
C ARG A 184 6.40 4.08 39.80
N VAL A 185 6.81 2.88 39.36
CA VAL A 185 7.50 1.90 40.21
C VAL A 185 8.86 2.45 40.64
N ALA A 186 9.62 3.05 39.73
CA ALA A 186 10.91 3.69 40.03
C ALA A 186 10.77 4.85 41.03
N LYS A 187 9.70 5.66 40.94
CA LYS A 187 9.43 6.74 41.91
C LYS A 187 9.07 6.22 43.31
N LYS A 188 8.46 5.03 43.41
CA LYS A 188 8.09 4.40 44.69
C LYS A 188 9.25 3.69 45.38
N SER A 189 10.27 3.24 44.65
CA SER A 189 11.42 2.55 45.26
C SER A 189 12.47 3.49 45.85
N VAL A 190 12.32 4.80 45.63
CA VAL A 190 13.24 5.87 46.08
C VAL A 190 12.65 6.66 47.26
N ALA A 191 11.37 6.43 47.60
CA ALA A 191 10.68 7.01 48.75
C ALA A 191 10.65 6.02 49.92
#